data_AF-A0A090T187-F1
#
_entry.id   AF-A0A090T187-F1
#
_cell.length_a   1.000
_cell.length_b   1.000
_cell.length_c   1.000
_cell.angle_alpha   90.00
_cell.angle_beta   90.00
_cell.angle_gamma   90.00
#
_symmetry.space_group_name_H-M   'P 1'
#
loop_
_entity.id
_entity.type
_entity.pdbx_description
1 polymer ?
#
loop_
_entity_poly.entity_id
_entity_poly.type
_entity_poly.pdbx_seq_one_letter_code
_entity_poly.pdbx_strand_id
1 'polypeptide(L)'
;MQLTLRCNDPDATFSQLGSKHFDFYVRGFESSSRGLIDLLLLNTEALTLWNDDKQVSIDPSHLRTRVSDADFTWLPSYDGHLTGFDILRDYFAFPDKAAFMRIDNLGEKLRDFDTNEVTLTLFIQHLPVEYLSLFEPGVIQLNTVPALNLFRRRGEPLRYDFSKLSMPVIADTQQQDHYTVVSVESVNEVLSTGEVPLTPIYESGYWSDSDAPQWQSSQYWDHKGRRRMSLSVSYAQMPLDQESVVLSTQLMVCNGRTPCLIPTGTEAESLAAVDLPGDFTVVKTPTAPQYPSLDNQLTWRFLAILNANFATLVQTDEPHWHYRMYFDLAVIPFNAHRHLQSKRSHTNT
;
A
#
# COMPACT_ATOMS: atom_id res chain seq x y z
N MET A 1 13.47 -5.09 -26.90
CA MET A 1 12.32 -4.18 -26.70
C MET A 1 12.78 -2.74 -26.86
N GLN A 2 12.00 -1.88 -27.51
CA GLN A 2 12.28 -0.44 -27.63
C GLN A 2 11.16 0.37 -27.00
N LEU A 3 11.52 1.42 -26.26
CA LEU A 3 10.61 2.36 -25.62
C LEU A 3 11.01 3.77 -26.01
N THR A 4 10.10 4.52 -26.61
CA THR A 4 10.32 5.93 -26.90
C THR A 4 9.83 6.76 -25.72
N LEU A 5 10.75 7.52 -25.11
CA LEU A 5 10.45 8.45 -24.03
C LEU A 5 10.33 9.85 -24.61
N ARG A 6 9.26 10.56 -24.25
CA ARG A 6 9.02 11.95 -24.68
C ARG A 6 8.59 12.80 -23.49
N CYS A 7 9.12 14.03 -23.40
CA CYS A 7 8.65 15.00 -22.41
C CYS A 7 7.22 15.46 -22.74
N ASN A 8 6.42 15.76 -21.71
CA ASN A 8 5.04 16.23 -21.90
C ASN A 8 5.00 17.66 -22.48
N ASP A 9 5.93 18.52 -22.04
CA ASP A 9 6.13 19.85 -22.60
C ASP A 9 7.03 19.74 -23.85
N PRO A 10 6.59 20.20 -25.04
CA PRO A 10 7.37 20.18 -26.27
C PRO A 10 8.70 20.95 -26.19
N ASP A 11 8.76 22.00 -25.36
CA ASP A 11 9.95 22.84 -25.24
C ASP A 11 10.94 22.32 -24.19
N ALA A 12 10.52 21.36 -23.36
CA ALA A 12 11.39 20.73 -22.37
C ALA A 12 12.33 19.70 -23.01
N THR A 13 13.57 19.65 -22.54
CA THR A 13 14.57 18.66 -22.94
C THR A 13 14.98 17.78 -21.77
N PHE A 14 15.44 16.55 -22.07
CA PHE A 14 15.91 15.61 -21.05
C PHE A 14 17.12 16.15 -20.24
N SER A 15 17.92 17.05 -20.83
CA SER A 15 19.03 17.77 -20.18
C SER A 15 18.60 18.58 -18.95
N GLN A 16 17.35 19.03 -18.91
CA GLN A 16 16.79 19.88 -17.85
C GLN A 16 16.13 19.06 -16.72
N LEU A 17 15.97 17.74 -16.87
CA LEU A 17 15.22 16.94 -15.90
C LEU A 17 15.99 16.73 -14.59
N GLY A 18 15.27 16.92 -13.47
CA GLY A 18 15.78 16.74 -12.11
C GLY A 18 15.80 15.29 -11.61
N SER A 19 15.15 14.36 -12.32
CA SER A 19 14.95 12.98 -11.88
C SER A 19 16.25 12.18 -11.82
N LYS A 20 16.39 11.32 -10.81
CA LYS A 20 17.54 10.40 -10.68
C LYS A 20 17.28 9.06 -11.35
N HIS A 21 16.09 8.50 -11.13
CA HIS A 21 15.64 7.21 -11.65
C HIS A 21 14.31 7.38 -12.36
N PHE A 22 13.89 6.34 -13.08
CA PHE A 22 12.53 6.22 -13.62
C PHE A 22 11.94 4.89 -13.18
N ASP A 23 10.67 4.98 -12.78
CA ASP A 23 9.86 3.86 -12.34
C ASP A 23 8.89 3.47 -13.44
N PHE A 24 8.95 2.20 -13.84
CA PHE A 24 8.12 1.62 -14.87
C PHE A 24 7.14 0.64 -14.24
N TYR A 25 5.87 0.82 -14.54
CA TYR A 25 4.81 -0.13 -14.23
C TYR A 25 4.53 -0.98 -15.46
N VAL A 26 4.54 -2.31 -15.28
CA VAL A 26 4.17 -3.26 -16.31
C VAL A 26 2.70 -3.65 -16.11
N ARG A 27 1.84 -3.07 -16.94
CA ARG A 27 0.42 -3.36 -16.97
C ARG A 27 0.18 -4.79 -17.43
N GLY A 28 -0.33 -5.62 -16.53
CA GLY A 28 -0.60 -7.02 -16.81
C GLY A 28 -2.02 -7.24 -17.33
N PHE A 29 -2.15 -8.01 -18.40
CA PHE A 29 -3.40 -8.67 -18.76
C PHE A 29 -3.43 -10.06 -18.13
N GLU A 30 -4.51 -10.44 -17.45
CA GLU A 30 -4.77 -11.81 -16.98
C GLU A 30 -3.61 -12.51 -16.23
N SER A 31 -2.82 -11.79 -15.44
CA SER A 31 -1.66 -12.27 -14.64
C SER A 31 -0.30 -12.32 -15.35
N SER A 32 -0.18 -11.82 -16.59
CA SER A 32 1.05 -11.85 -17.40
C SER A 32 2.16 -10.87 -16.98
N SER A 33 1.86 -9.80 -16.24
CA SER A 33 2.86 -8.76 -15.89
C SER A 33 4.03 -9.29 -15.08
N ARG A 34 3.80 -10.29 -14.22
CA ARG A 34 4.84 -10.90 -13.39
C ARG A 34 5.86 -11.63 -14.23
N GLY A 35 5.41 -12.48 -15.16
CA GLY A 35 6.30 -13.21 -16.04
C GLY A 35 7.10 -12.27 -16.93
N LEU A 36 6.48 -11.19 -17.42
CA LEU A 36 7.17 -10.18 -18.23
C LEU A 36 8.24 -9.45 -17.41
N ILE A 37 7.95 -9.07 -16.17
CA ILE A 37 8.97 -8.45 -15.31
C ILE A 37 10.09 -9.40 -14.97
N ASP A 38 9.78 -10.64 -14.58
CA ASP A 38 10.81 -11.64 -14.30
C ASP A 38 11.69 -11.84 -15.54
N LEU A 39 11.09 -11.89 -16.73
CA LEU A 39 11.80 -11.97 -17.99
C LEU A 39 12.71 -10.75 -18.21
N LEU A 40 12.19 -9.53 -18.03
CA LEU A 40 12.95 -8.29 -18.21
C LEU A 40 14.09 -8.17 -17.19
N LEU A 41 13.85 -8.48 -15.93
CA LEU A 41 14.85 -8.40 -14.86
C LEU A 41 15.95 -9.46 -15.01
N LEU A 42 15.60 -10.68 -15.44
CA LEU A 42 16.55 -11.80 -15.50
C LEU A 42 17.27 -11.94 -16.85
N ASN A 43 16.66 -11.54 -17.96
CA ASN A 43 17.17 -11.82 -19.31
C ASN A 43 17.61 -10.57 -20.08
N THR A 44 17.58 -9.37 -19.48
CA THR A 44 18.14 -8.16 -20.12
C THR A 44 19.66 -8.16 -20.03
N GLU A 45 20.33 -8.23 -21.17
CA GLU A 45 21.81 -8.24 -21.27
C GLU A 45 22.41 -6.85 -21.46
N ALA A 46 21.66 -5.93 -22.05
CA ALA A 46 22.12 -4.56 -22.29
C ALA A 46 20.95 -3.58 -22.31
N LEU A 47 21.24 -2.36 -21.87
CA LEU A 47 20.35 -1.21 -21.92
C LEU A 47 21.06 -0.11 -22.69
N THR A 48 20.40 0.49 -23.68
CA THR A 48 20.98 1.63 -24.39
C THR A 48 19.96 2.75 -24.58
N LEU A 49 20.41 3.98 -24.38
CA LEU A 49 19.72 5.17 -24.82
C LEU A 49 20.26 5.58 -26.18
N TRP A 50 19.36 5.96 -27.07
CA TRP A 50 19.70 6.41 -28.40
C TRP A 50 18.84 7.60 -28.79
N ASN A 51 19.49 8.65 -29.29
CA ASN A 51 18.90 9.62 -30.19
C ASN A 51 19.67 9.54 -31.52
N ASP A 52 19.15 10.15 -32.58
CA ASP A 52 19.67 10.02 -33.95
C ASP A 52 21.21 10.09 -34.08
N ASP A 53 21.89 10.85 -33.19
CA ASP A 53 23.33 11.11 -33.25
C ASP A 53 24.15 10.48 -32.10
N LYS A 54 23.54 10.08 -30.98
CA LYS A 54 24.24 9.68 -29.74
C LYS A 54 23.66 8.40 -29.17
N GLN A 55 24.55 7.49 -28.79
CA GLN A 55 24.23 6.27 -28.06
C GLN A 55 24.95 6.25 -26.71
N VAL A 56 24.21 5.96 -25.65
CA VAL A 56 24.74 5.80 -24.29
C VAL A 56 24.34 4.42 -23.77
N SER A 57 25.32 3.62 -23.35
CA SER A 57 25.07 2.33 -22.71
C SER A 57 24.81 2.50 -21.21
N ILE A 58 23.89 1.71 -20.68
CA ILE A 58 23.54 1.64 -19.27
C ILE A 58 23.80 0.21 -18.80
N ASP A 59 24.42 0.08 -17.63
CA ASP A 59 24.69 -1.22 -17.03
C ASP A 59 23.36 -1.90 -16.63
N PRO A 60 23.11 -3.17 -17.04
CA PRO A 60 21.90 -3.89 -16.67
C PRO A 60 21.65 -4.00 -15.17
N SER A 61 22.69 -3.92 -14.32
CA SER A 61 22.56 -3.94 -12.86
C SER A 61 21.77 -2.74 -12.28
N HIS A 62 21.55 -1.71 -13.09
CA HIS A 62 20.68 -0.58 -12.76
C HIS A 62 19.19 -0.91 -12.91
N LEU A 63 18.83 -1.95 -13.68
CA LEU A 63 17.48 -2.43 -13.80
C LEU A 63 17.13 -3.31 -12.58
N ARG A 64 16.20 -2.84 -11.75
CA ARG A 64 15.88 -3.46 -10.45
C ARG A 64 14.39 -3.58 -10.23
N THR A 65 13.99 -4.56 -9.41
CA THR A 65 12.63 -4.62 -8.88
C THR A 65 12.42 -3.55 -7.81
N ARG A 66 11.20 -2.99 -7.73
CA ARG A 66 10.79 -2.10 -6.64
C ARG A 66 10.20 -2.84 -5.44
N VAL A 67 9.98 -4.16 -5.53
CA VAL A 67 9.23 -4.92 -4.52
C VAL A 67 9.85 -4.83 -3.13
N SER A 68 11.18 -4.87 -3.05
CA SER A 68 11.97 -4.88 -1.81
C SER A 68 12.29 -3.49 -1.28
N ASP A 69 11.87 -2.43 -1.97
CA ASP A 69 12.24 -1.08 -1.62
C ASP A 69 11.46 -0.63 -0.37
N ALA A 70 12.20 -0.19 0.65
CA ALA A 70 11.63 0.24 1.92
C ALA A 70 10.80 1.53 1.78
N ASP A 71 11.17 2.40 0.84
CA ASP A 71 10.44 3.62 0.49
C ASP A 71 9.26 3.36 -0.46
N PHE A 72 9.08 2.13 -0.93
CA PHE A 72 7.96 1.71 -1.77
C PHE A 72 6.93 0.94 -0.97
N THR A 73 6.38 1.59 0.05
CA THR A 73 5.29 1.07 0.88
C THR A 73 4.10 2.02 0.81
N TRP A 74 2.88 1.49 0.91
CA TRP A 74 1.65 2.29 0.80
C TRP A 74 0.71 2.10 1.96
N LEU A 75 0.69 0.92 2.60
CA LEU A 75 -0.15 0.74 3.77
C LEU A 75 0.47 1.49 4.97
N PRO A 76 -0.37 2.02 5.89
CA PRO A 76 0.13 2.71 7.08
C PRO A 76 1.20 1.89 7.83
N SER A 77 2.31 2.54 8.13
CA SER A 77 3.36 2.04 9.02
C SER A 77 3.05 2.46 10.46
N TYR A 78 3.42 1.62 11.41
CA TYR A 78 3.34 1.92 12.83
C TYR A 78 4.74 1.84 13.44
N ASP A 79 5.00 2.64 14.45
CA ASP A 79 6.32 2.68 15.10
C ASP A 79 6.65 1.35 15.79
N GLY A 80 7.93 0.97 15.77
CA GLY A 80 8.41 -0.26 16.42
C GLY A 80 8.22 -1.55 15.62
N HIS A 81 7.76 -1.48 14.36
CA HIS A 81 7.63 -2.64 13.48
C HIS A 81 8.92 -2.95 12.70
N LEU A 82 9.16 -4.23 12.42
CA LEU A 82 10.23 -4.66 11.52
C LEU A 82 9.80 -4.42 10.07
N THR A 83 10.51 -3.54 9.37
CA THR A 83 10.21 -3.09 7.99
C THR A 83 10.02 -4.24 6.98
N GLY A 84 10.70 -5.37 7.18
CA GLY A 84 10.51 -6.57 6.36
C GLY A 84 9.08 -7.11 6.36
N PHE A 85 8.34 -6.98 7.48
CA PHE A 85 6.93 -7.37 7.53
C PHE A 85 6.04 -6.42 6.73
N ASP A 86 6.32 -5.12 6.71
CA ASP A 86 5.55 -4.16 5.91
C ASP A 86 5.73 -4.42 4.41
N ILE A 87 6.96 -4.76 3.99
CA ILE A 87 7.22 -5.16 2.59
C ILE A 87 6.41 -6.40 2.21
N LEU A 88 6.43 -7.45 3.06
CA LEU A 88 5.67 -8.68 2.83
C LEU A 88 4.16 -8.43 2.83
N ARG A 89 3.67 -7.66 3.81
CA ARG A 89 2.27 -7.26 3.94
C ARG A 89 1.79 -6.57 2.67
N ASP A 90 2.52 -5.58 2.19
CA ASP A 90 2.16 -4.81 1.00
C ASP A 90 2.18 -5.68 -0.26
N TYR A 91 3.19 -6.56 -0.40
CA TYR A 91 3.29 -7.50 -1.52
C TYR A 91 2.10 -8.46 -1.60
N PHE A 92 1.65 -9.00 -0.46
CA PHE A 92 0.53 -9.94 -0.42
C PHE A 92 -0.84 -9.25 -0.47
N ALA A 93 -0.98 -8.07 0.13
CA ALA A 93 -2.21 -7.28 0.07
C ALA A 93 -2.48 -6.75 -1.34
N PHE A 94 -1.42 -6.32 -2.05
CA PHE A 94 -1.51 -5.80 -3.41
C PHE A 94 -0.42 -6.42 -4.31
N PRO A 95 -0.70 -7.60 -4.89
CA PRO A 95 0.13 -8.35 -5.85
C PRO A 95 0.86 -7.55 -6.93
N ASP A 96 0.26 -6.44 -7.36
CA ASP A 96 0.79 -5.55 -8.38
C ASP A 96 2.00 -4.76 -7.90
N LYS A 97 2.39 -4.86 -6.62
CA LYS A 97 3.73 -4.44 -6.16
C LYS A 97 4.84 -5.02 -7.03
N ALA A 98 4.67 -6.28 -7.43
CA ALA A 98 5.58 -6.99 -8.31
C ALA A 98 5.62 -6.44 -9.74
N ALA A 99 4.64 -5.62 -10.11
CA ALA A 99 4.51 -5.03 -11.44
C ALA A 99 5.38 -3.78 -11.64
N PHE A 100 6.23 -3.42 -10.67
CA PHE A 100 7.08 -2.24 -10.74
C PHE A 100 8.56 -2.61 -10.85
N MET A 101 9.22 -1.99 -11.82
CA MET A 101 10.67 -2.03 -12.01
C MET A 101 11.23 -0.61 -12.10
N ARG A 102 12.50 -0.45 -11.78
CA ARG A 102 13.23 0.82 -11.80
C ARG A 102 14.48 0.67 -12.63
N ILE A 103 14.83 1.74 -13.34
CA ILE A 103 16.18 1.89 -13.88
C ILE A 103 16.86 3.00 -13.07
N ASP A 104 17.76 2.57 -12.18
CA ASP A 104 18.56 3.47 -11.35
C ASP A 104 19.47 4.35 -12.21
N ASN A 105 19.65 5.60 -11.80
CA ASN A 105 20.48 6.61 -12.47
C ASN A 105 20.12 6.88 -13.95
N LEU A 106 18.95 6.43 -14.41
CA LEU A 106 18.50 6.69 -15.77
C LEU A 106 18.39 8.19 -16.06
N GLY A 107 17.94 8.97 -15.08
CA GLY A 107 17.78 10.42 -15.26
C GLY A 107 19.12 11.15 -15.45
N GLU A 108 20.18 10.71 -14.77
CA GLU A 108 21.54 11.25 -15.02
C GLU A 108 22.01 10.96 -16.44
N LYS A 109 21.73 9.76 -16.96
CA LYS A 109 22.06 9.38 -18.34
C LYS A 109 21.19 10.07 -19.38
N LEU A 110 19.95 10.40 -19.04
CA LEU A 110 19.07 11.17 -19.91
C LEU A 110 19.51 12.63 -20.03
N ARG A 111 20.19 13.19 -19.02
CA ARG A 111 20.70 14.58 -19.10
C ARG A 111 21.73 14.81 -20.19
N ASP A 112 22.37 13.74 -20.64
CA ASP A 112 23.30 13.74 -21.77
C ASP A 112 22.62 14.02 -23.12
N PHE A 113 21.29 14.07 -23.16
CA PHE A 113 20.47 14.29 -24.35
C PHE A 113 19.74 15.63 -24.26
N ASP A 114 20.13 16.60 -25.09
CA ASP A 114 19.43 17.87 -25.22
C ASP A 114 18.30 17.78 -26.27
N THR A 115 17.46 16.78 -26.11
CA THR A 115 16.31 16.50 -26.99
C THR A 115 15.06 16.28 -26.16
N ASN A 116 13.90 16.42 -26.79
CA ASN A 116 12.59 16.13 -26.19
C ASN A 116 12.24 14.62 -26.26
N GLU A 117 12.91 13.88 -27.14
CA GLU A 117 12.67 12.46 -27.40
C GLU A 117 13.98 11.66 -27.33
N VAL A 118 13.92 10.49 -26.68
CA VAL A 118 15.02 9.52 -26.58
C VAL A 118 14.45 8.11 -26.64
N THR A 119 15.10 7.21 -27.37
CA THR A 119 14.73 5.78 -27.43
C THR A 119 15.57 4.96 -26.45
N LEU A 120 14.90 4.32 -25.50
CA LEU A 120 15.47 3.32 -24.60
C LEU A 120 15.29 1.92 -25.20
N THR A 121 16.39 1.21 -25.41
CA THR A 121 16.39 -0.18 -25.92
C THR A 121 16.85 -1.13 -24.83
N LEU A 122 16.05 -2.17 -24.58
CA LEU A 122 16.38 -3.30 -23.73
C LEU A 122 16.67 -4.51 -24.62
N PHE A 123 17.90 -5.01 -24.57
CA PHE A 123 18.34 -6.20 -25.29
C PHE A 123 18.08 -7.43 -24.42
N ILE A 124 17.17 -8.29 -24.88
CA ILE A 124 16.69 -9.45 -24.12
C ILE A 124 17.26 -10.71 -24.79
N GLN A 125 18.00 -11.53 -24.05
CA GLN A 125 18.68 -12.73 -24.57
C GLN A 125 17.69 -13.80 -25.07
N HIS A 126 16.67 -14.07 -24.25
CA HIS A 126 15.69 -15.10 -24.49
C HIS A 126 14.29 -14.53 -24.33
N LEU A 127 13.60 -14.36 -25.47
CA LEU A 127 12.22 -13.90 -25.51
C LEU A 127 11.31 -15.03 -25.98
N PRO A 128 10.60 -15.72 -25.05
CA PRO A 128 9.67 -16.76 -25.42
C PRO A 128 8.50 -16.19 -26.24
N VAL A 129 7.99 -16.98 -27.18
CA VAL A 129 6.99 -16.56 -28.17
C VAL A 129 5.70 -16.11 -27.48
N GLU A 130 5.34 -16.73 -26.35
CA GLU A 130 4.17 -16.40 -25.55
C GLU A 130 4.19 -14.98 -24.95
N TYR A 131 5.35 -14.34 -24.86
CA TYR A 131 5.48 -12.95 -24.37
C TYR A 131 5.42 -11.91 -25.50
N LEU A 132 5.47 -12.31 -26.77
CA LEU A 132 5.51 -11.35 -27.90
C LEU A 132 4.28 -10.44 -27.95
N SER A 133 3.09 -10.98 -27.63
CA SER A 133 1.84 -10.21 -27.57
C SER A 133 1.79 -9.20 -26.42
N LEU A 134 2.74 -9.26 -25.49
CA LEU A 134 2.83 -8.33 -24.36
C LEU A 134 3.72 -7.12 -24.65
N PHE A 135 4.34 -7.04 -25.83
CA PHE A 135 5.10 -5.85 -26.26
C PHE A 135 4.24 -4.89 -27.07
N GLU A 136 3.03 -4.60 -26.59
CA GLU A 136 2.12 -3.62 -27.17
C GLU A 136 2.27 -2.23 -26.52
N PRO A 137 1.96 -1.15 -27.24
CA PRO A 137 1.88 0.19 -26.66
C PRO A 137 0.95 0.21 -25.43
N GLY A 138 1.44 0.79 -24.33
CA GLY A 138 0.68 0.91 -23.08
C GLY A 138 0.85 -0.24 -22.08
N VAL A 139 1.61 -1.29 -22.41
CA VAL A 139 2.00 -2.31 -21.42
C VAL A 139 3.01 -1.75 -20.43
N ILE A 140 3.99 -0.98 -20.90
CA ILE A 140 4.94 -0.29 -20.03
C ILE A 140 4.48 1.15 -19.85
N GLN A 141 4.27 1.55 -18.60
CA GLN A 141 3.76 2.85 -18.22
C GLN A 141 4.71 3.54 -17.25
N LEU A 142 4.86 4.84 -17.41
CA LEU A 142 5.54 5.74 -16.47
C LEU A 142 4.50 6.50 -15.66
N ASN A 143 4.93 7.13 -14.56
CA ASN A 143 4.10 7.98 -13.71
C ASN A 143 2.87 7.26 -13.12
N THR A 144 2.95 5.94 -12.96
CA THR A 144 1.92 5.13 -12.32
C THR A 144 2.18 5.07 -10.82
N VAL A 145 1.16 5.35 -10.02
CA VAL A 145 1.23 5.28 -8.55
C VAL A 145 0.10 4.42 -7.99
N PRO A 146 0.34 3.61 -6.94
CA PRO A 146 -0.74 2.93 -6.24
C PRO A 146 -1.58 3.95 -5.47
N ALA A 147 -2.91 3.81 -5.53
CA ALA A 147 -3.84 4.63 -4.78
C ALA A 147 -4.61 3.77 -3.77
N LEU A 148 -4.73 4.26 -2.52
CA LEU A 148 -5.52 3.63 -1.48
C LEU A 148 -6.83 4.40 -1.28
N ASN A 149 -7.95 3.67 -1.24
CA ASN A 149 -9.24 4.20 -0.83
C ASN A 149 -9.26 4.40 0.69
N LEU A 150 -8.55 5.42 1.17
CA LEU A 150 -8.36 5.71 2.57
C LEU A 150 -8.23 7.23 2.74
N PHE A 151 -9.13 7.83 3.52
CA PHE A 151 -9.16 9.28 3.70
C PHE A 151 -9.68 9.64 5.09
N ARG A 152 -9.31 10.84 5.54
CA ARG A 152 -9.71 11.38 6.84
C ARG A 152 -11.11 11.93 6.80
N ARG A 153 -11.87 11.72 7.88
CA ARG A 153 -13.18 12.32 8.09
C ARG A 153 -13.41 12.56 9.59
N ARG A 154 -14.02 13.69 9.93
CA ARG A 154 -14.55 13.90 11.28
C ARG A 154 -15.76 13.00 11.49
N GLY A 155 -15.76 12.22 12.58
CA GLY A 155 -16.89 11.39 12.95
C GLY A 155 -18.04 12.19 13.56
N GLU A 156 -19.19 11.55 13.67
CA GLU A 156 -20.37 12.09 14.33
C GLU A 156 -20.09 12.28 15.83
N PRO A 157 -20.48 13.42 16.43
CA PRO A 157 -20.29 13.66 17.86
C PRO A 157 -20.99 12.59 18.72
N LEU A 158 -20.27 12.07 19.72
CA LEU A 158 -20.76 11.03 20.61
C LEU A 158 -21.10 11.64 21.96
N ARG A 159 -22.38 11.58 22.37
CA ARG A 159 -22.76 11.92 23.75
C ARG A 159 -22.56 10.68 24.64
N TYR A 160 -21.69 10.82 25.64
CA TYR A 160 -21.36 9.77 26.59
C TYR A 160 -21.85 10.15 27.99
N ASP A 161 -22.71 9.31 28.57
CA ASP A 161 -23.35 9.51 29.88
C ASP A 161 -22.78 8.58 30.96
N PHE A 162 -21.59 7.99 30.72
CA PHE A 162 -20.91 7.06 31.62
C PHE A 162 -21.68 5.75 31.92
N SER A 163 -22.84 5.51 31.30
CA SER A 163 -23.66 4.31 31.55
C SER A 163 -23.26 3.10 30.70
N LYS A 164 -22.53 3.33 29.60
CA LYS A 164 -22.18 2.31 28.61
C LYS A 164 -20.69 2.03 28.63
N LEU A 165 -20.31 0.76 28.53
CA LEU A 165 -18.90 0.37 28.42
C LEU A 165 -18.25 0.80 27.09
N SER A 166 -19.05 0.92 26.03
CA SER A 166 -18.59 1.39 24.73
C SER A 166 -19.70 2.06 23.93
N MET A 167 -19.32 2.91 22.98
CA MET A 167 -20.21 3.65 22.08
C MET A 167 -19.87 3.30 20.62
N PRO A 168 -20.85 3.14 19.74
CA PRO A 168 -20.57 2.92 18.32
C PRO A 168 -19.97 4.18 17.69
N VAL A 169 -18.88 4.03 16.94
CA VAL A 169 -18.27 5.12 16.18
C VAL A 169 -18.91 5.16 14.79
N ILE A 170 -19.44 6.32 14.42
CA ILE A 170 -20.16 6.53 13.16
C ILE A 170 -19.48 7.68 12.41
N ALA A 171 -19.14 7.44 11.14
CA ALA A 171 -18.52 8.45 10.29
C ALA A 171 -19.53 9.49 9.76
N ASP A 172 -20.75 9.04 9.46
CA ASP A 172 -21.85 9.86 8.98
C ASP A 172 -23.17 9.10 9.22
N THR A 173 -24.12 9.72 9.91
CA THR A 173 -25.42 9.10 10.22
C THR A 173 -26.34 8.97 9.00
N GLN A 174 -26.26 9.91 8.05
CA GLN A 174 -27.08 9.92 6.83
C GLN A 174 -26.52 8.96 5.78
N GLN A 175 -25.20 8.77 5.77
CA GLN A 175 -24.49 7.95 4.79
C GLN A 175 -23.76 6.76 5.43
N GLN A 176 -24.36 6.16 6.45
CA GLN A 176 -23.72 5.12 7.25
C GLN A 176 -23.28 3.87 6.45
N ASP A 177 -23.92 3.61 5.32
CA ASP A 177 -23.61 2.48 4.43
C ASP A 177 -22.51 2.82 3.38
N HIS A 178 -22.18 4.10 3.19
CA HIS A 178 -21.15 4.55 2.24
C HIS A 178 -19.75 4.59 2.83
N TYR A 179 -19.64 4.73 4.16
CA TYR A 179 -18.37 4.85 4.86
C TYR A 179 -18.14 3.69 5.82
N THR A 180 -16.98 3.07 5.71
CA THR A 180 -16.48 2.09 6.68
C THR A 180 -15.38 2.74 7.50
N VAL A 181 -15.54 2.79 8.82
CA VAL A 181 -14.49 3.28 9.74
C VAL A 181 -13.36 2.26 9.78
N VAL A 182 -12.15 2.68 9.41
CA VAL A 182 -10.95 1.85 9.38
C VAL A 182 -10.22 1.92 10.71
N SER A 183 -10.02 3.13 11.23
CA SER A 183 -9.41 3.41 12.53
C SER A 183 -9.92 4.74 13.10
N VAL A 184 -9.78 4.90 14.41
CA VAL A 184 -9.91 6.18 15.11
C VAL A 184 -8.51 6.76 15.25
N GLU A 185 -8.25 7.94 14.68
CA GLU A 185 -6.94 8.62 14.77
C GLU A 185 -6.82 9.43 16.05
N SER A 186 -7.89 10.14 16.45
CA SER A 186 -7.92 10.89 17.71
C SER A 186 -9.33 11.02 18.26
N VAL A 187 -9.40 11.24 19.57
CA VAL A 187 -10.64 11.49 20.31
C VAL A 187 -10.43 12.72 21.16
N ASN A 188 -11.34 13.68 21.08
CA ASN A 188 -11.31 14.87 21.93
C ASN A 188 -12.63 15.01 22.68
N GLU A 189 -12.58 15.50 23.91
CA GLU A 189 -13.74 15.99 24.65
C GLU A 189 -14.07 17.41 24.20
N VAL A 190 -15.33 17.66 23.88
CA VAL A 190 -15.83 18.96 23.44
C VAL A 190 -16.33 19.73 24.65
N LEU A 191 -15.59 20.78 25.02
CA LEU A 191 -15.93 21.71 26.09
C LEU A 191 -16.34 23.07 25.51
N SER A 192 -16.92 23.93 26.34
CA SER A 192 -17.23 25.32 25.96
C SER A 192 -15.98 26.14 25.60
N THR A 193 -14.83 25.76 26.14
CA THR A 193 -13.52 26.41 25.93
C THR A 193 -12.77 25.87 24.71
N GLY A 194 -13.21 24.76 24.11
CA GLY A 194 -12.55 24.11 22.98
C GLY A 194 -12.57 22.58 23.07
N GLU A 195 -11.78 21.94 22.21
CA GLU A 195 -11.60 20.49 22.20
C GLU A 195 -10.34 20.11 23.01
N VAL A 196 -10.48 19.19 23.96
CA VAL A 196 -9.38 18.68 24.78
C VAL A 196 -9.09 17.23 24.35
N PRO A 197 -7.86 16.90 23.90
CA PRO A 197 -7.54 15.56 23.44
C PRO A 197 -7.50 14.55 24.58
N LEU A 198 -7.97 13.34 24.31
CA LEU A 198 -7.82 12.17 25.18
C LEU A 198 -6.63 11.33 24.72
N THR A 199 -5.98 10.66 25.66
CA THR A 199 -4.79 9.84 25.39
C THR A 199 -5.20 8.40 25.02
N PRO A 200 -4.69 7.80 23.94
CA PRO A 200 -4.95 6.39 23.66
C PRO A 200 -4.26 5.49 24.70
N ILE A 201 -4.93 4.43 25.12
CA ILE A 201 -4.47 3.53 26.21
C ILE A 201 -3.08 2.90 25.96
N TYR A 202 -2.66 2.79 24.70
CA TYR A 202 -1.40 2.13 24.30
C TYR A 202 -0.23 3.12 24.12
N GLU A 203 -0.49 4.42 24.04
CA GLU A 203 0.57 5.45 23.91
C GLU A 203 1.14 5.83 25.27
N SER A 204 0.31 5.76 26.31
CA SER A 204 0.77 5.66 27.68
C SER A 204 1.50 4.32 27.83
N GLY A 205 2.82 4.30 27.64
CA GLY A 205 3.64 3.20 28.14
C GLY A 205 3.28 2.91 29.60
N TYR A 206 3.63 1.73 30.11
CA TYR A 206 3.38 1.30 31.50
C TYR A 206 3.84 2.28 32.62
N TRP A 207 4.42 3.43 32.26
CA TRP A 207 5.04 4.46 33.08
C TRP A 207 4.36 5.84 33.00
N SER A 208 3.25 5.97 32.25
CA SER A 208 2.53 7.24 32.10
C SER A 208 1.48 7.39 33.21
N ASP A 209 1.86 8.06 34.30
CA ASP A 209 0.96 8.62 35.32
C ASP A 209 0.25 9.86 34.76
N SER A 210 -0.62 9.66 33.78
CA SER A 210 -1.46 10.74 33.24
C SER A 210 -2.86 10.61 33.83
N ASP A 211 -3.30 11.65 34.54
CA ASP A 211 -4.70 11.83 34.96
C ASP A 211 -5.64 12.12 33.78
N ALA A 212 -5.12 12.25 32.55
CA ALA A 212 -5.91 12.51 31.37
C ALA A 212 -6.84 11.32 31.05
N PRO A 213 -8.08 11.56 30.60
CA PRO A 213 -8.97 10.48 30.22
C PRO A 213 -8.37 9.68 29.06
N GLN A 214 -8.52 8.37 29.15
CA GLN A 214 -7.94 7.43 28.20
C GLN A 214 -9.01 6.85 27.29
N TRP A 215 -8.64 6.53 26.06
CA TRP A 215 -9.56 5.89 25.13
C TRP A 215 -8.97 4.66 24.45
N GLN A 216 -9.86 3.78 24.01
CA GLN A 216 -9.55 2.61 23.21
C GLN A 216 -10.65 2.39 22.19
N SER A 217 -10.27 2.16 20.93
CA SER A 217 -11.20 1.70 19.90
C SER A 217 -11.13 0.18 19.73
N SER A 218 -12.28 -0.46 19.51
CA SER A 218 -12.36 -1.89 19.22
C SER A 218 -13.20 -2.15 17.97
N GLN A 219 -12.76 -3.09 17.16
CA GLN A 219 -13.49 -3.52 15.97
C GLN A 219 -14.38 -4.71 16.28
N TYR A 220 -15.58 -4.73 15.71
CA TYR A 220 -16.50 -5.86 15.80
C TYR A 220 -17.31 -6.02 14.51
N TRP A 221 -17.90 -7.19 14.33
CA TRP A 221 -18.79 -7.46 13.20
C TRP A 221 -20.23 -7.47 13.69
N ASP A 222 -21.11 -6.73 13.00
CA ASP A 222 -22.53 -6.78 13.33
C ASP A 222 -23.21 -8.05 12.77
N HIS A 223 -24.48 -8.26 13.13
CA HIS A 223 -25.27 -9.40 12.67
C HIS A 223 -25.47 -9.46 11.14
N LYS A 224 -25.18 -8.37 10.41
CA LYS A 224 -25.22 -8.31 8.95
C LYS A 224 -23.84 -8.57 8.33
N GLY A 225 -22.85 -8.93 9.14
CA GLY A 225 -21.48 -9.14 8.69
C GLY A 225 -20.81 -7.84 8.24
N ARG A 226 -21.19 -6.68 8.79
CA ARG A 226 -20.51 -5.41 8.51
C ARG A 226 -19.49 -5.12 9.61
N ARG A 227 -18.32 -4.64 9.22
CA ARG A 227 -17.29 -4.17 10.14
C ARG A 227 -17.75 -2.86 10.79
N ARG A 228 -17.73 -2.83 12.11
CA ARG A 228 -18.07 -1.67 12.96
C ARG A 228 -16.92 -1.39 13.91
N MET A 229 -16.92 -0.16 14.42
CA MET A 229 -15.96 0.32 15.40
C MET A 229 -16.72 0.79 16.63
N SER A 230 -16.25 0.43 17.81
CA SER A 230 -16.71 0.98 19.07
C SER A 230 -15.58 1.74 19.75
N LEU A 231 -15.96 2.71 20.58
CA LEU A 231 -15.08 3.53 21.38
C LEU A 231 -15.41 3.31 22.85
N SER A 232 -14.39 3.00 23.64
CA SER A 232 -14.43 2.95 25.09
C SER A 232 -13.56 4.05 25.65
N VAL A 233 -14.05 4.73 26.69
CA VAL A 233 -13.36 5.83 27.36
C VAL A 233 -13.32 5.56 28.85
N SER A 234 -12.17 5.78 29.46
CA SER A 234 -11.90 5.62 30.87
C SER A 234 -11.46 6.95 31.47
N TYR A 235 -12.11 7.36 32.55
CA TYR A 235 -11.75 8.54 33.33
C TYR A 235 -11.13 8.06 34.65
N ALA A 236 -9.91 8.51 34.97
CA ALA A 236 -9.26 8.17 36.23
C ALA A 236 -10.04 8.71 37.44
N GLN A 237 -10.62 9.90 37.28
CA GLN A 237 -11.56 10.50 38.24
C GLN A 237 -12.83 10.88 37.48
N MET A 238 -13.98 10.35 37.94
CA MET A 238 -15.27 10.74 37.37
C MET A 238 -15.52 12.23 37.62
N PRO A 239 -15.87 13.01 36.59
CA PRO A 239 -16.22 14.41 36.78
C PRO A 239 -17.50 14.49 37.64
N LEU A 240 -17.35 14.93 38.89
CA LEU A 240 -18.43 14.97 39.89
C LEU A 240 -19.63 15.84 39.46
N ASP A 241 -19.39 16.81 38.57
CA ASP A 241 -20.37 17.82 38.13
C ASP A 241 -20.89 17.61 36.70
N GLN A 242 -20.52 16.54 35.99
CA GLN A 242 -20.95 16.30 34.60
C GLN A 242 -21.77 15.01 34.46
N GLU A 243 -23.03 15.16 34.04
CA GLU A 243 -23.90 14.01 33.72
C GLU A 243 -23.55 13.35 32.37
N SER A 244 -22.95 14.12 31.45
CA SER A 244 -22.52 13.60 30.16
C SER A 244 -21.45 14.49 29.53
N VAL A 245 -20.59 13.87 28.73
CA VAL A 245 -19.59 14.54 27.89
C VAL A 245 -19.92 14.35 26.40
N VAL A 246 -19.40 15.23 25.56
CA VAL A 246 -19.49 15.10 24.10
C VAL A 246 -18.10 14.83 23.57
N LEU A 247 -17.94 13.77 22.79
CA LEU A 247 -16.67 13.37 22.20
C LEU A 247 -16.69 13.64 20.69
N SER A 248 -15.67 14.31 20.18
CA SER A 248 -15.37 14.40 18.76
C SER A 248 -14.33 13.34 18.39
N THR A 249 -14.40 12.83 17.16
CA THR A 249 -13.44 11.83 16.68
C THR A 249 -12.89 12.25 15.31
N GLN A 250 -11.59 12.03 15.10
CA GLN A 250 -11.00 12.02 13.77
C GLN A 250 -10.84 10.57 13.34
N LEU A 251 -11.36 10.25 12.17
CA LEU A 251 -11.46 8.89 11.67
C LEU A 251 -10.70 8.75 10.37
N MET A 252 -10.06 7.60 10.21
CA MET A 252 -9.70 7.12 8.90
C MET A 252 -10.83 6.25 8.35
N VAL A 253 -11.34 6.57 7.16
CA VAL A 253 -12.49 5.90 6.56
C VAL A 253 -12.19 5.44 5.13
N CYS A 254 -12.98 4.49 4.63
CA CYS A 254 -12.98 4.07 3.23
C CYS A 254 -14.40 3.88 2.70
N ASN A 255 -14.54 3.81 1.37
CA ASN A 255 -15.83 3.56 0.72
C ASN A 255 -16.21 2.07 0.54
N GLY A 256 -15.60 1.18 1.32
CA GLY A 256 -15.88 -0.26 1.24
C GLY A 256 -15.65 -0.82 -0.17
N ARG A 257 -16.65 -1.49 -0.73
CA ARG A 257 -16.58 -2.16 -2.05
C ARG A 257 -16.97 -1.26 -3.23
N THR A 258 -17.47 -0.06 -2.98
CA THR A 258 -17.99 0.83 -4.03
C THR A 258 -16.93 1.13 -5.11
N PRO A 259 -15.66 1.41 -4.77
CA PRO A 259 -14.64 1.68 -5.80
C PRO A 259 -14.32 0.49 -6.70
N CYS A 260 -14.67 -0.74 -6.33
CA CYS A 260 -14.48 -1.90 -7.21
C CYS A 260 -15.34 -1.84 -8.47
N LEU A 261 -16.34 -0.94 -8.50
CA LEU A 261 -17.19 -0.69 -9.65
C LEU A 261 -16.56 0.28 -10.66
N ILE A 262 -15.44 0.94 -10.30
CA ILE A 262 -14.76 1.89 -11.17
C ILE A 262 -14.04 1.11 -12.28
N PRO A 263 -14.43 1.28 -13.55
CA PRO A 263 -13.79 0.57 -14.65
C PRO A 263 -12.38 1.10 -14.92
N THR A 264 -11.58 0.26 -15.55
CA THR A 264 -10.27 0.66 -16.04
C THR A 264 -10.42 1.71 -17.15
N GLY A 265 -9.55 2.72 -17.16
CA GLY A 265 -9.58 3.84 -18.08
C GLY A 265 -10.50 4.99 -17.63
N THR A 266 -11.16 4.88 -16.47
CA THR A 266 -11.93 6.00 -15.92
C THR A 266 -11.00 7.18 -15.63
N GLU A 267 -11.35 8.35 -16.11
CA GLU A 267 -10.66 9.60 -15.79
C GLU A 267 -10.85 9.93 -14.31
N ALA A 268 -9.79 10.43 -13.69
CA ALA A 268 -9.77 10.86 -12.31
C ALA A 268 -9.32 12.32 -12.25
N GLU A 269 -9.77 13.01 -11.22
CA GLU A 269 -9.37 14.38 -10.95
C GLU A 269 -8.65 14.45 -9.60
N SER A 270 -7.61 15.27 -9.54
CA SER A 270 -6.93 15.56 -8.28
C SER A 270 -7.75 16.56 -7.48
N LEU A 271 -8.05 16.22 -6.23
CA LEU A 271 -8.65 17.16 -5.26
C LEU A 271 -7.60 17.98 -4.49
N ALA A 272 -6.31 17.86 -4.85
CA ALA A 272 -5.26 18.62 -4.22
C ALA A 272 -5.41 20.11 -4.55
N ALA A 273 -4.94 20.97 -3.64
CA ALA A 273 -4.93 22.42 -3.86
C ALA A 273 -3.93 22.87 -4.95
N VAL A 274 -3.05 21.97 -5.39
CA VAL A 274 -2.06 22.21 -6.44
C VAL A 274 -2.48 21.44 -7.69
N ASP A 275 -2.54 22.14 -8.82
CA ASP A 275 -2.74 21.52 -10.12
C ASP A 275 -1.54 20.62 -10.43
N LEU A 276 -1.82 19.32 -10.54
CA LEU A 276 -0.85 18.36 -11.02
C LEU A 276 -0.97 18.30 -12.55
N PRO A 277 0.12 18.46 -13.30
CA PRO A 277 0.07 18.42 -14.75
C PRO A 277 -0.23 16.99 -15.25
N GLY A 278 -1.12 16.90 -16.24
CA GLY A 278 -1.47 15.65 -16.94
C GLY A 278 -2.83 15.07 -16.54
N ASP A 279 -3.28 14.11 -17.33
CA ASP A 279 -4.57 13.43 -17.13
C ASP A 279 -4.39 12.21 -16.23
N PHE A 280 -5.21 12.08 -15.19
CA PHE A 280 -5.21 10.91 -14.34
C PHE A 280 -6.20 9.89 -14.86
N THR A 281 -5.76 8.64 -15.01
CA THR A 281 -6.63 7.55 -15.43
C THR A 281 -6.43 6.32 -14.57
N VAL A 282 -7.52 5.60 -14.32
CA VAL A 282 -7.48 4.36 -13.54
C VAL A 282 -6.88 3.25 -14.39
N VAL A 283 -5.61 2.90 -14.14
CA VAL A 283 -4.87 1.87 -14.89
C VAL A 283 -5.46 0.46 -14.70
N LYS A 284 -5.98 0.19 -13.49
CA LYS A 284 -6.56 -1.10 -13.12
C LYS A 284 -7.71 -0.90 -12.15
N THR A 285 -8.76 -1.70 -12.31
CA THR A 285 -9.92 -1.68 -11.42
C THR A 285 -9.50 -1.88 -9.94
N PRO A 286 -9.97 -1.02 -9.02
CA PRO A 286 -9.65 -1.12 -7.60
C PRO A 286 -10.01 -2.48 -7.00
N THR A 287 -9.12 -3.00 -6.16
CA THR A 287 -9.33 -4.29 -5.50
C THR A 287 -10.40 -4.20 -4.41
N ALA A 288 -11.02 -5.33 -4.09
CA ALA A 288 -11.94 -5.41 -2.97
C ALA A 288 -11.18 -5.27 -1.63
N PRO A 289 -11.78 -4.62 -0.62
CA PRO A 289 -11.23 -4.64 0.73
C PRO A 289 -11.00 -6.06 1.21
N GLN A 290 -9.81 -6.31 1.74
CA GLN A 290 -9.43 -7.58 2.34
C GLN A 290 -9.55 -7.43 3.85
N TYR A 291 -10.25 -8.37 4.49
CA TYR A 291 -10.41 -8.40 5.93
C TYR A 291 -9.65 -9.60 6.49
N PRO A 292 -8.92 -9.43 7.60
CA PRO A 292 -8.21 -10.54 8.21
C PRO A 292 -9.19 -11.60 8.69
N SER A 293 -8.81 -12.87 8.55
CA SER A 293 -9.51 -13.97 9.17
C SER A 293 -9.36 -13.87 10.70
N LEU A 294 -10.48 -13.83 11.41
CA LEU A 294 -10.53 -13.75 12.88
C LEU A 294 -10.31 -15.13 13.53
N ASP A 295 -9.40 -15.94 13.01
CA ASP A 295 -9.07 -17.22 13.61
C ASP A 295 -8.05 -17.00 14.74
N ASN A 296 -8.43 -17.34 15.97
CA ASN A 296 -7.57 -17.24 17.16
C ASN A 296 -6.23 -17.97 16.98
N GLN A 297 -6.18 -19.03 16.17
CA GLN A 297 -4.92 -19.72 15.88
C GLN A 297 -3.90 -18.80 15.20
N LEU A 298 -4.35 -17.81 14.42
CA LEU A 298 -3.48 -16.88 13.72
C LEU A 298 -2.82 -15.90 14.65
N THR A 299 -3.54 -15.40 15.65
CA THR A 299 -2.98 -14.54 16.69
C THR A 299 -1.86 -15.25 17.44
N TRP A 300 -2.07 -16.52 17.82
CA TRP A 300 -1.04 -17.33 18.48
C TRP A 300 0.17 -17.61 17.59
N ARG A 301 -0.07 -17.89 16.31
CA ARG A 301 1.03 -18.13 15.37
C ARG A 301 1.80 -16.84 15.05
N PHE A 302 1.15 -15.68 15.02
CA PHE A 302 1.81 -14.38 14.90
C PHE A 302 2.68 -14.08 16.13
N LEU A 303 2.18 -14.31 17.35
CA LEU A 303 2.98 -14.19 18.58
C LEU A 303 4.20 -15.13 18.56
N ALA A 304 4.05 -16.34 18.00
CA ALA A 304 5.17 -17.26 17.84
C ALA A 304 6.25 -16.73 16.88
N ILE A 305 5.87 -16.00 15.82
CA ILE A 305 6.82 -15.36 14.89
C ILE A 305 7.58 -14.23 15.57
N LEU A 306 6.91 -13.41 16.37
CA LEU A 306 7.56 -12.30 17.08
C LEU A 306 8.62 -12.80 18.07
N ASN A 307 8.43 -14.00 18.61
CA ASN A 307 9.36 -14.66 19.53
C ASN A 307 10.32 -15.64 18.80
N ALA A 308 10.26 -15.72 17.48
CA ALA A 308 11.10 -16.63 16.72
C ALA A 308 12.53 -16.12 16.68
N ASN A 309 13.47 -16.99 17.04
CA ASN A 309 14.88 -16.75 16.77
C ASN A 309 15.12 -16.92 15.26
N PHE A 310 15.10 -15.83 14.51
CA PHE A 310 15.34 -15.86 13.05
C PHE A 310 16.72 -16.43 12.69
N ALA A 311 17.67 -16.51 13.63
CA ALA A 311 18.98 -17.14 13.39
C ALA A 311 18.88 -18.66 13.18
N THR A 312 17.95 -19.35 13.85
CA THR A 312 17.75 -20.81 13.68
C THR A 312 17.19 -21.18 12.30
N LEU A 313 16.54 -20.24 11.61
CA LEU A 313 16.00 -20.46 10.26
C LEU A 313 17.08 -20.58 9.20
N VAL A 314 18.14 -19.78 9.33
CA VAL A 314 19.26 -19.75 8.36
C VAL A 314 20.12 -21.00 8.48
N GLN A 315 20.09 -21.67 9.63
CA GLN A 315 20.96 -22.81 9.97
C GLN A 315 20.27 -24.18 9.81
N THR A 316 19.03 -24.23 9.34
CA THR A 316 18.27 -25.48 9.23
C THR A 316 18.50 -26.15 7.87
N ASP A 317 18.74 -27.47 7.87
CA ASP A 317 18.99 -28.29 6.67
C ASP A 317 17.77 -28.41 5.74
N GLU A 318 16.55 -28.17 6.27
CA GLU A 318 15.32 -28.08 5.49
C GLU A 318 14.64 -26.71 5.63
N PRO A 319 15.12 -25.67 4.94
CA PRO A 319 14.61 -24.31 5.11
C PRO A 319 13.19 -24.11 4.56
N HIS A 320 12.75 -24.97 3.64
CA HIS A 320 11.52 -24.81 2.87
C HIS A 320 10.22 -24.92 3.70
N TRP A 321 10.14 -25.83 4.67
CA TRP A 321 8.95 -26.01 5.52
C TRP A 321 8.81 -24.86 6.50
N HIS A 322 9.94 -24.38 7.01
CA HIS A 322 10.01 -23.29 7.96
C HIS A 322 9.58 -22.00 7.26
N TYR A 323 10.19 -21.67 6.12
CA TYR A 323 9.76 -20.51 5.31
C TYR A 323 8.28 -20.59 4.95
N ARG A 324 7.76 -21.78 4.61
CA ARG A 324 6.33 -21.95 4.32
C ARG A 324 5.43 -21.60 5.52
N MET A 325 5.81 -21.95 6.74
CA MET A 325 5.07 -21.57 7.94
C MET A 325 5.06 -20.04 8.14
N TYR A 326 6.20 -19.36 7.98
CA TYR A 326 6.27 -17.90 8.08
C TYR A 326 5.53 -17.18 6.93
N PHE A 327 5.64 -17.68 5.70
CA PHE A 327 4.93 -17.14 4.54
C PHE A 327 3.42 -17.32 4.67
N ASP A 328 2.95 -18.51 5.04
CA ASP A 328 1.53 -18.73 5.32
C ASP A 328 1.05 -17.71 6.36
N LEU A 329 1.83 -17.42 7.40
CA LEU A 329 1.46 -16.44 8.43
C LEU A 329 1.47 -14.97 7.99
N ALA A 330 2.39 -14.57 7.11
CA ALA A 330 2.35 -13.26 6.47
C ALA A 330 1.19 -13.12 5.46
N VAL A 331 0.72 -14.24 4.93
CA VAL A 331 -0.29 -14.34 3.86
C VAL A 331 -1.71 -14.50 4.39
N ILE A 332 -1.91 -15.17 5.53
CA ILE A 332 -3.25 -15.54 6.00
C ILE A 332 -4.18 -14.35 6.28
N PRO A 333 -3.73 -13.14 6.71
CA PRO A 333 -4.63 -11.97 6.79
C PRO A 333 -5.26 -11.57 5.44
N PHE A 334 -4.70 -12.04 4.33
CA PHE A 334 -5.01 -11.57 2.97
C PHE A 334 -5.65 -12.64 2.07
N ASN A 335 -6.04 -13.80 2.61
CA ASN A 335 -6.68 -14.88 1.84
C ASN A 335 -5.90 -15.29 0.57
N ALA A 336 -4.56 -15.14 0.55
CA ALA A 336 -3.75 -15.35 -0.65
C ALA A 336 -3.46 -16.84 -0.97
N HIS A 337 -4.27 -17.76 -0.45
CA HIS A 337 -4.15 -19.20 -0.70
C HIS A 337 -4.16 -19.56 -2.20
N ARG A 338 -4.83 -18.77 -3.07
CA ARG A 338 -4.77 -18.95 -4.53
C ARG A 338 -3.38 -18.70 -5.12
N HIS A 339 -2.65 -17.69 -4.63
CA HIS A 339 -1.31 -17.36 -5.14
C HIS A 339 -0.25 -18.38 -4.74
N LEU A 340 -0.41 -19.02 -3.58
CA LEU A 340 0.49 -20.09 -3.14
C LEU A 340 0.20 -21.41 -3.87
N GLN A 341 -1.04 -21.65 -4.32
CA GLN A 341 -1.37 -22.85 -5.10
C GLN A 341 -0.86 -22.79 -6.55
N SER A 342 -0.83 -21.63 -7.21
CA SER A 342 -0.29 -21.53 -8.57
C SER A 342 1.21 -21.84 -8.63
N LYS A 343 1.98 -21.44 -7.61
CA LYS A 343 3.40 -21.79 -7.44
C LYS A 343 3.67 -23.29 -7.23
N ARG A 344 2.66 -24.10 -6.87
CA ARG A 344 2.81 -25.56 -6.71
C ARG A 344 2.90 -26.30 -8.04
N SER A 345 2.44 -25.69 -9.13
CA SER A 345 2.44 -26.33 -10.45
C SER A 345 3.78 -26.23 -11.19
N HIS A 346 4.68 -25.35 -10.76
CA HIS A 346 5.95 -25.07 -11.45
C HIS A 346 7.20 -25.58 -10.71
N THR A 347 7.03 -26.20 -9.54
CA THR A 347 8.14 -26.81 -8.75
C THR A 347 8.12 -28.33 -8.72
N ASN A 348 7.19 -28.96 -9.46
CA ASN A 348 7.16 -30.40 -9.70
C ASN A 348 7.39 -30.69 -11.19
N THR A 349 8.55 -30.30 -11.71
CA THR A 349 9.21 -30.90 -12.89
C THR A 349 10.69 -30.67 -12.80
#